data_AF-A0A1V2IHG8-F1
#
_entry.id   AF-A0A1V2IHG8-F1
#
_cell.length_a   1.000
_cell.length_b   1.000
_cell.length_c   1.000
_cell.angle_alpha   90.00
_cell.angle_beta   90.00
_cell.angle_gamma   90.00
#
_symmetry.space_group_name_H-M   'P 1'
#
loop_
_entity.id
_entity.type
_entity.pdbx_description
1 polymer ?
#
loop_
_entity_poly.entity_id
_entity_poly.type
_entity_poly.pdbx_seq_one_letter_code
_entity_poly.pdbx_strand_id
1 'polypeptide(L)' 'MRSGAAVAAGDTSEIVTEELVTTAFGIRARVVPDPVSCAPMVVPIGRYHGGADSEPAVAP' A
#
# COMPACT_ATOMS: atom_id res chain seq x y z
N MET A 1 3.85 -15.52 4.67
CA MET A 1 2.76 -16.28 4.02
C MET A 1 2.27 -17.34 5.00
N ARG A 2 1.01 -17.26 5.46
CA ARG A 2 0.44 -18.13 6.49
C ARG A 2 -0.14 -19.39 5.83
N SER A 3 0.54 -20.54 5.97
CA SER A 3 0.03 -21.91 5.75
C SER A 3 -0.76 -22.22 4.45
N GLY A 4 -0.73 -21.37 3.42
CA GLY A 4 -1.42 -21.59 2.14
C GLY A 4 -2.94 -21.36 2.15
N ALA A 5 -3.51 -20.80 3.23
CA ALA A 5 -4.94 -20.52 3.30
C ALA A 5 -5.29 -19.12 2.77
N ALA A 6 -6.44 -18.99 2.11
CA ALA A 6 -6.97 -17.68 1.69
C ALA A 6 -7.24 -16.81 2.93
N VAL A 7 -6.69 -15.59 2.95
CA VAL A 7 -6.82 -14.66 4.09
C VAL A 7 -8.09 -13.80 3.96
N ALA A 8 -8.51 -13.49 2.74
CA ALA A 8 -9.77 -12.82 2.42
C ALA A 8 -10.17 -13.14 0.96
N ALA A 9 -11.45 -13.02 0.65
CA ALA A 9 -11.99 -13.13 -0.71
C ALA A 9 -13.18 -12.17 -0.86
N GLY A 10 -13.26 -11.48 -2.00
CA GLY A 10 -14.26 -10.44 -2.24
C GLY A 10 -13.78 -9.47 -3.31
N ASP A 11 -14.48 -8.34 -3.44
CA ASP A 11 -14.04 -7.28 -4.33
C ASP A 11 -12.71 -6.68 -3.86
N THR A 12 -11.83 -6.34 -4.81
CA THR A 12 -10.49 -5.85 -4.48
C THR A 12 -10.55 -4.55 -3.68
N SER A 13 -11.51 -3.66 -3.99
CA SER A 13 -11.72 -2.40 -3.28
C SER A 13 -12.24 -2.58 -1.85
N GLU A 14 -12.85 -3.72 -1.55
CA GLU A 14 -13.36 -4.04 -0.22
C GLU A 14 -12.31 -4.76 0.64
N ILE A 15 -11.49 -5.63 0.03
CA ILE A 15 -10.58 -6.49 0.78
C ILE A 15 -9.16 -5.95 0.89
N VAL A 16 -8.67 -5.17 -0.09
CA VAL A 16 -7.30 -4.65 -0.06
C VAL A 16 -7.23 -3.50 0.94
N THR A 17 -6.97 -3.83 2.19
CA THR A 17 -6.79 -2.88 3.29
C THR A 17 -5.37 -2.96 3.84
N GLU A 18 -4.92 -1.90 4.52
CA GLU A 18 -3.59 -1.86 5.14
C GLU A 18 -3.38 -2.96 6.18
N GLU A 19 -4.44 -3.26 6.94
CA GLU A 19 -4.45 -4.32 7.94
C GLU A 19 -4.30 -5.70 7.30
N LEU A 20 -5.02 -5.96 6.20
CA LEU A 20 -4.92 -7.21 5.47
C LEU A 20 -3.52 -7.37 4.86
N VAL A 21 -2.96 -6.32 4.27
CA VAL A 21 -1.60 -6.33 3.72
C VAL A 21 -0.58 -6.64 4.81
N THR A 22 -0.71 -6.00 5.98
CA THR A 22 0.17 -6.25 7.13
C THR A 22 0.05 -7.69 7.60
N THR A 23 -1.17 -8.23 7.70
CA THR A 23 -1.42 -9.59 8.19
C THR A 23 -0.98 -10.68 7.21
N ALA A 24 -1.20 -10.48 5.91
CA ALA A 24 -0.88 -11.46 4.87
C ALA A 24 0.61 -11.47 4.50
N PHE A 25 1.22 -10.29 4.39
CA PHE A 25 2.58 -10.11 3.88
C PHE A 25 3.60 -9.71 4.95
N GLY A 26 3.18 -9.25 6.14
CA GLY A 26 4.09 -8.81 7.18
C GLY A 26 4.76 -7.46 6.88
N ILE A 27 4.16 -6.64 6.02
CA ILE A 27 4.72 -5.36 5.55
C ILE A 27 3.74 -4.24 5.92
N ARG A 28 4.26 -3.16 6.52
CA ARG A 28 3.49 -1.91 6.68
C ARG A 28 3.36 -1.22 5.33
N ALA A 29 2.15 -0.84 4.95
CA ALA A 29 1.87 -0.18 3.69
C ALA A 29 0.74 0.85 3.86
N ARG A 30 0.63 1.77 2.89
CA ARG A 30 -0.61 2.53 2.64
C ARG A 30 -1.36 1.93 1.47
N VAL A 31 -2.68 1.94 1.58
CA VAL A 31 -3.56 1.62 0.46
C VAL A 31 -4.22 2.90 0.00
N VAL A 32 -4.01 3.27 -1.25
CA VAL A 32 -4.55 4.48 -1.87
C VAL A 32 -5.19 4.13 -3.21
N PRO A 33 -6.09 4.96 -3.75
CA PRO A 33 -6.57 4.79 -5.12
C PRO A 33 -5.42 4.92 -6.12
N ASP A 34 -5.36 4.02 -7.09
CA ASP A 34 -4.49 4.14 -8.25
C ASP A 34 -4.93 5.36 -9.08
N PRO A 35 -4.02 6.29 -9.42
CA PRO A 35 -4.39 7.54 -10.08
C PRO A 35 -4.89 7.37 -11.51
N VAL A 36 -4.76 6.17 -12.11
CA VAL A 36 -5.19 5.89 -13.49
C VAL A 36 -6.50 5.11 -13.52
N SER A 37 -6.58 4.04 -12.74
CA SER A 37 -7.67 3.06 -12.76
C SER A 37 -8.63 3.17 -11.58
N CYS A 38 -8.30 3.98 -10.57
CA CYS A 38 -8.98 4.06 -9.28
C CYS A 38 -9.02 2.74 -8.47
N ALA A 39 -8.40 1.67 -8.96
CA ALA A 39 -8.26 0.42 -8.23
C ALA A 39 -7.32 0.60 -7.02
N PRO A 40 -7.39 -0.26 -5.99
CA PRO A 40 -6.49 -0.16 -4.85
C PRO A 40 -5.02 -0.36 -5.24
N MET A 41 -4.16 0.60 -4.88
CA MET A 41 -2.70 0.53 -4.99
C MET A 41 -2.06 0.42 -3.60
N VAL A 42 -1.16 -0.55 -3.42
CA VAL A 42 -0.43 -0.78 -2.16
C VAL A 42 0.96 -0.16 -2.24
N VAL A 43 1.23 0.83 -1.38
CA VAL A 43 2.52 1.54 -1.29
C VAL A 43 3.26 1.11 -0.02
N PRO A 44 4.34 0.31 -0.12
CA PRO A 44 5.09 -0.15 1.04
C PRO A 44 5.76 1.02 1.78
N ILE A 45 5.59 1.03 3.10
CA ILE A 45 6.26 1.99 3.97
C ILE A 45 7.60 1.37 4.42
N GLY A 46 8.63 1.59 3.60
CA GLY A 46 9.98 1.07 3.82
C GLY A 46 10.83 1.90 4.80
N ARG A 47 12.12 1.56 4.91
CA ARG A 47 13.14 2.31 5.66
C ARG A 47 13.52 3.67 5.03
N TYR A 48 13.09 3.93 3.80
CA TYR A 48 13.31 5.19 3.08
C TYR A 48 12.36 6.32 3.51
N HIS A 49 12.04 6.43 4.81
CA HIS A 49 11.43 7.67 5.35
C HIS A 49 12.41 8.86 5.31
N GLY A 50 13.52 8.76 4.57
CA GLY A 50 14.46 9.85 4.35
C GLY A 50 13.87 10.82 3.35
N GLY A 51 13.19 11.86 3.87
CA GLY A 51 12.72 12.97 3.07
C GLY A 51 11.35 13.52 3.45
N ALA A 52 11.09 13.75 4.74
CA ALA A 52 10.63 15.10 5.05
C ALA A 52 11.84 15.99 4.71
N ASP A 53 11.93 16.42 3.45
CA ASP A 53 12.86 17.39 2.82
C ASP A 53 12.98 17.05 1.32
N SER A 54 11.86 17.13 0.61
CA SER A 54 11.89 17.52 -0.80
C SER A 54 10.99 18.73 -0.89
N GLU A 55 11.59 19.91 -0.76
CA GLU A 55 10.99 21.12 -1.30
C GLU A 55 10.55 20.82 -2.74
N PRO A 56 9.35 21.23 -3.17
CA PRO A 56 9.00 21.11 -4.57
C PRO A 56 10.05 21.91 -5.34
N ALA A 57 10.77 21.25 -6.25
CA ALA A 57 11.65 21.93 -7.17
C ALA A 57 10.81 22.88 -8.02
N VAL A 58 10.69 24.13 -7.57
CA VAL A 58 10.22 25.24 -8.37
C VAL A 58 11.30 25.50 -9.42
N ALA A 59 11.03 25.09 -10.65
CA ALA A 59 11.90 25.35 -11.78
C ALA A 59 11.82 26.84 -12.19
N PRO A 60 12.94 27.46 -12.59
CA PRO A 60 12.98 28.86 -13.03
C PRO A 60 12.26 29.09 -14.37
#